data_AF-A0A1N7QKT4-F1
#
_entry.id   AF-A0A1N7QKT4-F1
#
_cell.length_a   1.000
_cell.length_b   1.000
_cell.length_c   1.000
_cell.angle_alpha   90.00
_cell.angle_beta   90.00
_cell.angle_gamma   90.00
#
_symmetry.space_group_name_H-M   'P 1'
#
loop_
_entity.id
_entity.type
_entity.pdbx_description
1 polymer ?
#
loop_
_entity_poly.entity_id
_entity_poly.type
_entity_poly.pdbx_seq_one_letter_code
_entity_poly.pdbx_strand_id
1 'polypeptide(L)' 'MSKLIYPYQNTINERFDFIDKWLPARYTGSVNIILKKQEDPDYIRKVRNRLINDEAVIDALYKVSLFNKIQVETET' A
#
# COMPACT_ATOMS: atom_id res chain seq x y z
N MET A 1 -8.14 -25.74 18.43
CA MET A 1 -6.85 -25.06 18.26
C MET A 1 -7.12 -23.61 17.96
N SER A 2 -7.04 -22.73 18.96
CA SER A 2 -7.24 -21.29 18.75
C SER A 2 -6.00 -20.74 18.05
N LYS A 3 -6.17 -20.24 16.82
CA LYS A 3 -5.11 -19.47 16.13
C LYS A 3 -4.81 -18.26 17.00
N LEU A 4 -3.63 -18.21 17.61
CA LEU A 4 -3.08 -17.00 18.22
C LEU A 4 -2.88 -16.00 17.08
N ILE A 5 -3.90 -15.17 16.84
CA ILE A 5 -3.78 -14.02 15.95
C ILE A 5 -2.92 -13.03 16.71
N TYR A 6 -1.64 -12.95 16.35
CA TYR A 6 -0.72 -12.00 16.95
C TYR A 6 -1.23 -10.58 16.63
N PRO A 7 -1.29 -9.66 17.60
CA PRO A 7 -1.82 -8.30 17.39
C PRO A 7 -1.06 -7.54 16.28
N TYR A 8 0.20 -7.90 16.04
CA TYR A 8 1.04 -7.38 14.96
C TYR A 8 0.62 -7.81 13.54
N GLN A 9 -0.05 -8.97 13.40
CA GLN A 9 -0.59 -9.41 12.11
C GLN A 9 -1.88 -8.66 11.75
N ASN A 10 -2.70 -8.30 12.74
CA ASN A 10 -3.90 -7.48 12.50
C ASN A 10 -3.53 -6.10 11.97
N THR A 11 -2.50 -5.44 12.52
CA THR A 11 -2.09 -4.10 12.08
C THR A 11 -1.51 -4.08 10.66
N ILE A 12 -0.80 -5.14 10.25
CA ILE A 12 -0.30 -5.27 8.88
C ILE A 12 -1.46 -5.49 7.91
N ASN A 13 -2.39 -6.39 8.25
CA ASN A 13 -3.56 -6.66 7.41
C ASN A 13 -4.43 -5.41 7.25
N GLU A 14 -4.68 -4.66 8.33
CA GLU A 14 -5.43 -3.39 8.28
C GLU A 14 -4.75 -2.36 7.36
N ARG A 15 -3.41 -2.30 7.36
CA ARG A 15 -2.66 -1.40 6.48
C ARG A 15 -2.80 -1.80 5.02
N PHE A 16 -2.75 -3.10 4.71
CA PHE A 16 -2.96 -3.61 3.35
C PHE A 16 -4.42 -3.49 2.89
N ASP A 17 -5.39 -3.70 3.77
CA ASP A 17 -6.81 -3.48 3.49
C ASP A 17 -7.08 -2.00 3.14
N PHE A 18 -6.45 -1.07 3.87
CA PHE A 18 -6.51 0.34 3.55
C PHE A 18 -5.90 0.65 2.18
N ILE A 19 -4.73 0.09 1.89
CA ILE A 19 -4.09 0.23 0.57
C ILE A 19 -5.03 -0.32 -0.51
N ASP A 20 -5.52 -1.55 -0.37
CA ASP A 20 -6.37 -2.17 -1.39
C ASP A 20 -7.66 -1.40 -1.65
N LYS A 21 -8.22 -0.76 -0.62
CA LYS A 21 -9.44 0.05 -0.74
C LYS A 21 -9.20 1.39 -1.45
N TRP A 22 -8.06 2.03 -1.19
CA TRP A 22 -7.82 3.42 -1.60
C TRP A 22 -6.71 3.62 -2.62
N LEU A 23 -6.01 2.56 -3.02
CA LEU A 23 -4.97 2.64 -4.03
C LEU A 23 -5.60 2.88 -5.42
N PRO A 24 -5.18 3.94 -6.14
CA PRO A 24 -5.74 4.25 -7.46
C PRO A 24 -5.28 3.22 -8.50
N ALA A 25 -6.03 3.04 -9.59
CA ALA A 25 -5.68 2.05 -10.63
C ALA A 25 -4.28 2.27 -11.26
N ARG A 26 -3.82 3.53 -11.35
CA ARG A 26 -2.50 3.91 -11.87
C ARG A 26 -1.57 4.43 -10.77
N TYR A 27 -1.20 3.55 -9.85
CA TYR A 27 -0.43 3.91 -8.66
C TYR A 27 1.10 3.80 -8.80
N THR A 28 1.61 2.98 -9.72
CA THR A 28 3.05 2.65 -9.80
C THR A 28 3.93 3.88 -10.08
N GLY A 29 3.43 4.83 -10.88
CA GLY A 29 4.11 6.11 -11.12
C GLY A 29 4.22 6.94 -9.84
N SER A 30 3.12 7.10 -9.11
CA SER A 30 3.08 7.82 -7.84
C SER A 30 3.96 7.18 -6.77
N VAL A 31 4.01 5.85 -6.72
CA VAL A 31 4.91 5.11 -5.82
C VAL A 31 6.38 5.44 -6.13
N ASN A 32 6.79 5.43 -7.39
CA ASN A 32 8.15 5.80 -7.78
C ASN A 32 8.50 7.25 -7.44
N ILE A 33 7.54 8.17 -7.55
CA ILE A 33 7.72 9.57 -7.12
C ILE A 33 7.99 9.64 -5.62
N ILE A 34 7.21 8.91 -4.80
CA ILE A 34 7.37 8.91 -3.34
C ILE A 34 8.68 8.22 -2.92
N LEU A 35 9.02 7.12 -3.58
CA LEU A 35 10.27 6.38 -3.34
C LEU A 35 11.51 7.17 -3.78
N LYS A 36 11.36 8.19 -4.62
CA LYS A 36 12.47 8.93 -5.25
C LYS A 36 13.47 8.03 -6.01
N LYS A 37 13.01 6.84 -6.42
CA LYS A 37 13.73 5.89 -7.26
C LYS A 37 12.77 5.28 -8.26
N GLN A 38 13.32 4.82 -9.37
CA GLN A 38 12.54 4.11 -10.39
C GLN A 38 12.60 2.62 -10.07
N GLU A 39 11.60 2.13 -9.35
CA GLU A 39 11.38 0.71 -9.19
C GLU A 39 10.55 0.14 -10.34
N ASP A 40 10.76 -1.15 -10.58
CA ASP A 40 10.00 -1.90 -11.56
C ASP A 40 8.52 -1.93 -11.15
N PRO A 41 7.59 -1.46 -11.99
CA PRO A 41 6.16 -1.57 -11.75
C PRO A 41 5.70 -2.98 -11.37
N ASP A 42 6.33 -4.01 -11.93
CA ASP A 42 6.02 -5.42 -11.61
C ASP A 42 6.50 -5.80 -10.22
N TYR A 43 7.64 -5.26 -9.77
CA TYR A 43 8.09 -5.42 -8.39
C TYR A 43 7.12 -4.76 -7.41
N ILE A 44 6.66 -3.52 -7.69
CA ILE A 44 5.68 -2.82 -6.84
C ILE A 44 4.37 -3.62 -6.74
N ARG A 45 3.87 -4.15 -7.86
CA ARG A 45 2.68 -5.03 -7.87
C ARG A 45 2.91 -6.30 -7.06
N LYS A 46 4.09 -6.89 -7.18
CA LYS A 46 4.48 -8.10 -6.45
C LYS A 46 4.53 -7.85 -4.94
N VAL A 47 5.04 -6.70 -4.50
CA VAL A 47 5.08 -6.33 -3.07
C VAL A 47 3.68 -6.30 -2.48
N ARG A 48 2.74 -5.64 -3.16
CA ARG A 48 1.32 -5.62 -2.77
C ARG A 48 0.72 -7.03 -2.76
N ASN A 49 0.78 -7.74 -3.88
CA ASN A 49 0.06 -9.01 -4.07
C ASN A 49 0.61 -10.16 -3.22
N ARG A 50 1.91 -10.15 -2.91
CA ARG A 50 2.57 -11.21 -2.14
C ARG A 50 2.88 -10.79 -0.72
N LEU A 51 2.44 -9.60 -0.29
CA LEU A 51 2.72 -9.05 1.04
C LEU A 51 4.22 -9.13 1.37
N ILE A 52 5.07 -8.79 0.40
CA ILE A 52 6.52 -8.79 0.60
C ILE A 52 6.84 -7.70 1.60
N ASN A 53 7.65 -8.03 2.60
CA ASN A 53 8.01 -7.10 3.67
C ASN A 53 9.09 -6.11 3.19
N ASP A 54 8.72 -5.26 2.22
CA ASP A 54 9.51 -4.13 1.76
C ASP A 54 8.87 -2.86 2.31
N GLU A 55 9.37 -2.42 3.46
CA GLU A 55 8.78 -1.32 4.22
C GLU A 55 8.74 -0.01 3.42
N ALA A 56 9.75 0.24 2.58
CA ALA A 56 9.80 1.43 1.75
C ALA A 56 8.68 1.45 0.70
N VAL A 57 8.48 0.31 0.02
CA VAL A 57 7.41 0.19 -0.99
C VAL A 57 6.03 0.17 -0.33
N ILE A 58 5.87 -0.49 0.81
CA ILE A 58 4.61 -0.50 1.58
C ILE A 58 4.27 0.91 2.05
N ASP A 59 5.24 1.66 2.56
CA ASP A 59 5.02 3.04 3.00
C ASP A 59 4.65 3.97 1.84
N ALA A 60 5.31 3.81 0.69
CA ALA A 60 4.94 4.53 -0.52
C ALA A 60 3.51 4.18 -0.99
N LEU A 61 3.15 2.90 -1.04
CA LEU A 61 1.78 2.45 -1.38
C LEU A 61 0.75 3.05 -0.43
N TYR A 62 1.04 3.06 0.87
CA TYR A 62 0.15 3.64 1.89
C TYR A 62 -0.03 5.15 1.68
N LYS A 63 1.06 5.89 1.44
CA LYS A 63 0.99 7.33 1.14
C LYS A 63 0.20 7.64 -0.13
N VAL A 64 0.39 6.89 -1.21
CA VAL A 64 -0.41 7.05 -2.43
C VAL A 64 -1.90 6.83 -2.13
N SER A 65 -2.22 5.81 -1.34
CA SER A 65 -3.59 5.49 -0.95
C SER A 65 -4.22 6.60 -0.10
N LEU A 66 -3.45 7.19 0.84
CA LEU A 66 -3.88 8.35 1.62
C LEU A 66 -4.18 9.56 0.74
N PHE A 67 -3.29 9.90 -0.21
CA PHE A 67 -3.51 11.00 -1.14
C PHE A 67 -4.77 10.80 -1.98
N ASN A 68 -4.96 9.60 -2.53
CA ASN A 68 -6.14 9.28 -3.33
C ASN A 68 -7.43 9.36 -2.50
N LYS A 69 -7.42 8.85 -1.26
CA LYS A 69 -8.55 8.97 -0.35
C LYS A 69 -8.93 10.44 -0.11
N ILE A 70 -7.95 11.27 0.26
CA ILE A 70 -8.18 12.71 0.51
C ILE A 70 -8.76 13.36 -0.73
N GLN A 71 -8.18 13.09 -1.91
CA GLN A 71 -8.66 13.66 -3.16
C GLN A 71 -10.12 13.30 -3.43
N VAL A 72 -10.48 12.02 -3.32
CA VAL A 72 -11.85 11.53 -3.50
C VAL A 72 -12.82 12.17 -2.50
N GLU A 73 -12.41 12.33 -1.24
CA GLU A 73 -13.24 12.94 -0.20
C GLU A 73 -13.36 14.47 -0.32
N THR A 74 -12.39 15.16 -0.93
CA THR A 74 -12.42 16.61 -1.16
C THR A 74 -13.10 17.03 -2.47
N GLU A 75 -13.25 16.11 -3.42
CA GLU A 75 -13.93 16.37 -4.70
C GLU A 75 -15.46 16.10 -4.63
N THR A 76 -15.97 15.61 -3.50
CA THR A 76 -17.40 15.43 -3.17
C THR A 76 -17.92 16.53 -2.25
#